data_AF-A0AAW6WEY3-F1
#
_entry.id   AF-A0AAW6WEY3-F1
#
_cell.length_a   1.000
_cell.length_b   1.000
_cell.length_c   1.000
_cell.angle_alpha   90.00
_cell.angle_beta   90.00
_cell.angle_gamma   90.00
#
_symmetry.space_group_name_H-M   'P 1'
#
loop_
_entity.id
_entity.type
_entity.pdbx_description
1 polymer ?
#
loop_
_entity_poly.entity_id
_entity_poly.type
_entity_poly.pdbx_seq_one_letter_code
_entity_poly.pdbx_strand_id
1 'polypeptide(L)'
;MDQVIYFTFYTGLRLGVVLAVRWERIKGNMYEVREQYQRDTIFLDDGSKKTIYVFTDLLKTPHAEREVPLPSIILEFLEKIKNEHSLVF
;
A
#
# COMPACT_ATOMS: atom_id res chain seq x y z
N MET A 1 9.18 2.25 11.87
CA MET A 1 8.10 1.30 12.24
C MET A 1 6.81 2.06 12.59
N ASP A 2 6.90 3.12 13.38
CA ASP A 2 5.74 3.91 13.84
C ASP A 2 4.95 4.61 12.72
N GLN A 3 5.62 4.99 11.63
CA GLN A 3 5.01 5.66 10.47
C GLN A 3 3.90 4.82 9.80
N VAL A 4 4.16 3.53 9.60
CA VAL A 4 3.20 2.59 9.00
C VAL A 4 1.98 2.42 9.91
N ILE A 5 2.21 2.29 11.22
CA ILE A 5 1.15 2.13 12.22
C ILE A 5 0.27 3.39 12.25
N TYR A 6 0.90 4.56 12.31
CA TYR A 6 0.20 5.85 12.29
C TYR A 6 -0.68 5.97 11.06
N PHE A 7 -0.10 5.78 9.87
CA PHE A 7 -0.85 5.88 8.62
C PHE A 7 -2.00 4.88 8.54
N THR A 8 -1.78 3.65 9.00
CA THR A 8 -2.82 2.60 9.05
C THR A 8 -4.02 3.03 9.87
N PHE A 9 -3.81 3.56 11.09
CA PHE A 9 -4.92 3.93 11.97
C PHE A 9 -5.73 5.13 11.48
N TYR A 10 -5.09 6.12 10.85
CA TYR A 10 -5.78 7.30 10.35
C TYR A 10 -6.47 7.09 9.00
N THR A 11 -6.06 6.10 8.21
CA THR A 11 -6.65 5.82 6.89
C THR A 11 -7.57 4.60 6.88
N GLY A 12 -7.46 3.72 7.88
CA GLY A 12 -8.21 2.45 7.95
C GLY A 12 -7.84 1.47 6.84
N LEU A 13 -6.74 1.70 6.12
CA LEU A 13 -6.28 0.83 5.04
C LEU A 13 -5.71 -0.46 5.61
N ARG A 14 -5.94 -1.57 4.90
CA ARG A 14 -5.31 -2.85 5.25
C ARG A 14 -3.80 -2.73 5.09
N LEU A 15 -3.05 -3.38 5.98
CA LEU A 15 -1.58 -3.30 6.02
C LEU A 15 -0.92 -3.56 4.66
N GLY A 16 -1.41 -4.53 3.88
CA GLY A 16 -0.87 -4.80 2.54
C GLY A 16 -0.99 -3.60 1.58
N VAL A 17 -2.07 -2.83 1.67
CA VAL A 17 -2.23 -1.59 0.89
C VAL A 17 -1.31 -0.50 1.42
N VAL A 18 -1.20 -0.36 2.75
CA VAL A 18 -0.30 0.63 3.38
C VAL A 18 1.15 0.42 2.95
N LEU A 19 1.61 -0.84 2.95
CA LEU A 19 2.95 -1.22 2.48
C LEU A 19 3.15 -1.03 0.97
N ALA A 20 2.09 -0.71 0.22
CA ALA A 20 2.13 -0.47 -1.21
C ALA A 20 1.73 0.97 -1.58
N VAL A 21 1.69 1.89 -0.62
CA VAL A 21 1.43 3.31 -0.88
C VAL A 21 2.59 3.91 -1.65
N ARG A 22 2.29 4.50 -2.82
CA ARG A 22 3.25 5.27 -3.63
C ARG A 22 2.92 6.75 -3.64
N TRP A 23 3.95 7.58 -3.67
CA TRP A 23 3.80 9.04 -3.77
C TRP A 23 2.99 9.47 -4.99
N GLU A 24 3.20 8.82 -6.14
CA GLU A 24 2.48 9.15 -7.39
C GLU A 24 0.96 8.96 -7.31
N ARG A 25 0.48 8.16 -6.33
CA ARG A 25 -0.94 7.84 -6.13
C ARG A 25 -1.63 8.73 -5.10
N ILE A 26 -0.90 9.67 -4.50
CA ILE A 26 -1.45 10.68 -3.61
C ILE A 26 -1.74 11.93 -4.45
N LYS A 27 -3.02 12.26 -4.61
CA LYS A 27 -3.53 13.36 -5.43
C LYS A 27 -4.27 14.36 -4.55
N GLY A 28 -3.58 15.43 -4.15
CA GLY A 28 -4.13 16.40 -3.20
C GLY A 28 -4.43 15.73 -1.85
N ASN A 29 -5.70 15.68 -1.48
CA ASN A 29 -6.16 15.01 -0.25
C ASN A 29 -6.74 13.60 -0.49
N MET A 30 -6.52 13.01 -1.68
CA MET A 30 -7.03 11.67 -2.01
C MET A 30 -5.88 10.70 -2.26
N TYR A 31 -6.04 9.45 -1.83
CA TYR A 31 -5.15 8.35 -2.16
C TYR A 31 -5.86 7.35 -3.07
N GLU A 32 -5.29 7.10 -4.24
CA GLU A 32 -5.75 6.07 -5.18
C GLU A 32 -5.22 4.69 -4.78
N VAL A 33 -6.11 3.81 -4.29
CA VAL A 33 -5.77 2.44 -3.93
C VAL A 33 -5.73 1.57 -5.20
N ARG A 34 -4.53 1.15 -5.62
CA ARG A 34 -4.34 0.33 -6.84
C ARG A 34 -3.60 -0.98 -6.64
N GLU A 35 -2.81 -1.09 -5.59
CA GLU A 35 -1.97 -2.26 -5.36
C GLU A 35 -1.94 -2.62 -3.88
N GLN A 36 -1.58 -3.88 -3.61
CA GLN A 36 -1.30 -4.34 -2.26
C GLN A 36 -0.05 -5.22 -2.26
N TYR A 37 0.74 -5.09 -1.21
CA TYR A 37 1.81 -6.01 -0.90
C TYR A 37 1.23 -7.18 -0.10
N GLN A 38 1.34 -8.39 -0.64
CA GLN A 38 0.78 -9.57 -0.01
C GLN A 38 1.71 -10.76 -0.10
N ARG A 39 1.48 -11.71 0.81
CA ARG A 39 2.16 -12.99 0.84
C ARG A 39 1.45 -13.95 -0.11
N ASP A 40 2.20 -14.59 -0.98
CA ASP A 40 1.71 -15.57 -1.94
C ASP A 40 2.46 -16.90 -1.80
N THR A 41 1.86 -17.98 -2.30
CA THR A 41 2.45 -19.33 -2.30
C THR A 41 2.63 -19.80 -3.72
N ILE A 42 3.88 -19.95 -4.15
CA ILE A 42 4.21 -20.55 -5.44
C ILE A 42 4.54 -22.03 -5.26
N PHE A 43 4.17 -22.83 -6.25
CA PHE A 43 4.53 -24.24 -6.37
C PHE A 43 5.70 -24.35 -7.34
N LEU A 44 6.75 -25.04 -6.91
CA LEU A 44 7.94 -25.28 -7.73
C LEU A 44 7.79 -26.59 -8.52
N ASP A 45 8.59 -26.75 -9.57
CA ASP A 45 8.54 -27.92 -10.47
C ASP A 45 8.84 -29.25 -9.74
N ASP A 46 9.52 -29.20 -8.60
CA ASP A 46 9.81 -30.35 -7.73
C ASP A 46 8.65 -30.70 -6.77
N GLY A 47 7.52 -30.01 -6.87
CA GLY A 47 6.34 -30.18 -6.02
C GLY A 47 6.45 -29.50 -4.65
N SER A 48 7.55 -28.83 -4.34
CA SER A 48 7.71 -28.05 -3.11
C SER A 48 6.97 -26.71 -3.18
N LYS A 49 6.70 -26.13 -2.01
CA LYS A 49 6.03 -24.82 -1.88
C LYS A 49 7.02 -23.78 -1.38
N LYS A 50 6.99 -22.60 -2.00
CA LYS A 50 7.75 -21.44 -1.53
C LYS A 50 6.80 -20.28 -1.27
N THR A 51 6.94 -19.70 -0.09
CA THR A 51 6.27 -18.44 0.25
C THR A 51 7.08 -17.28 -0.30
N ILE A 52 6.40 -16.41 -1.03
CA ILE A 52 6.97 -15.18 -1.56
C ILE A 52 6.10 -14.00 -1.15
N TYR A 53 6.64 -12.79 -1.29
CA TYR A 53 5.87 -11.57 -1.15
C TYR A 53 5.87 -10.83 -2.47
N VAL A 54 4.68 -10.39 -2.88
CA VAL A 54 4.45 -9.81 -4.21
C VAL A 54 3.57 -8.57 -4.09
N PHE A 55 3.85 -7.59 -4.94
CA PHE A 55 2.90 -6.54 -5.24
C PHE A 55 1.84 -7.11 -6.19
N THR A 56 0.59 -7.07 -5.76
CA THR A 56 -0.54 -7.52 -6.57
C THR A 56 -1.39 -6.34 -6.96
N ASP A 57 -1.64 -6.25 -8.26
CA ASP A 57 -2.53 -5.26 -8.86
C ASP A 57 -4.00 -5.56 -8.51
N LEU A 58 -4.67 -4.57 -7.92
CA LEU A 58 -6.09 -4.64 -7.57
C LEU A 58 -7.00 -4.41 -8.79
N LEU A 59 -6.47 -3.91 -9.92
CA LEU A 59 -7.19 -3.73 -11.19
C LEU A 59 -7.83 -5.04 -11.69
N LYS A 60 -7.27 -6.19 -11.32
CA LYS A 60 -7.80 -7.51 -11.70
C LYS A 60 -9.13 -7.85 -11.03
N THR A 61 -9.57 -7.05 -10.06
CA THR A 61 -10.83 -7.24 -9.32
C THR A 61 -11.77 -6.05 -9.57
N PRO A 62 -12.97 -6.26 -10.15
CA PRO A 62 -13.84 -5.20 -10.69
C PRO A 62 -14.26 -4.05 -9.74
N HIS A 63 -14.06 -4.21 -8.43
CA HIS A 63 -14.51 -3.27 -7.41
C HIS A 63 -13.42 -2.94 -6.37
N ALA A 64 -12.16 -3.28 -6.64
CA ALA A 64 -11.11 -3.08 -5.65
C ALA A 64 -10.46 -1.68 -5.74
N GLU A 65 -10.53 -1.03 -6.90
CA GLU A 65 -10.15 0.37 -7.06
C GLU A 65 -11.08 1.27 -6.26
N ARG A 66 -10.47 2.13 -5.45
CA ARG A 66 -11.16 3.17 -4.72
C ARG A 66 -10.22 4.32 -4.43
N GLU A 67 -10.78 5.50 -4.28
CA GLU A 67 -10.09 6.64 -3.70
C GLU A 67 -10.46 6.75 -2.23
N VAL A 68 -9.46 7.01 -1.39
CA VAL A 68 -9.64 7.20 0.05
C VAL A 68 -9.21 8.62 0.41
N PRO A 69 -10.06 9.41 1.09
CA PRO A 69 -9.65 10.72 1.56
C PRO A 69 -8.58 10.56 2.64
N LEU A 70 -7.50 11.32 2.50
CA LEU A 70 -6.45 11.46 3.49
C LEU A 70 -6.82 12.63 4.42
N PRO A 71 -6.98 12.38 5.73
CA PRO A 71 -7.18 13.45 6.70
C PRO A 71 -6.00 14.44 6.69
N SER A 72 -6.25 15.72 7.02
CA SER A 72 -5.20 16.76 7.01
C SER A 72 -3.99 16.39 7.87
N ILE A 73 -4.21 15.75 9.01
CA ILE A 73 -3.15 15.25 9.89
C ILE A 73 -2.21 14.25 9.19
N ILE A 74 -2.72 13.49 8.22
CA ILE A 74 -1.92 12.57 7.41
C ILE A 74 -1.13 13.32 6.35
N LEU A 75 -1.69 14.37 5.75
CA LEU A 75 -0.97 15.21 4.80
C LEU A 75 0.23 15.89 5.48
N GLU A 76 0.02 16.50 6.65
CA GLU A 76 1.09 17.10 7.46
C GLU A 76 2.13 16.08 7.93
N PHE A 77 1.72 14.83 8.15
CA PHE A 77 2.62 13.72 8.47
C PHE A 77 3.46 13.30 7.27
N LEU A 78 2.85 13.20 6.09
CA LEU A 78 3.51 12.81 4.84
C LEU A 78 4.59 13.83 4.42
N GLU A 79 4.36 15.12 4.65
CA GLU A 79 5.36 16.19 4.41
C GLU A 79 6.66 16.01 5.22
N LYS A 80 6.61 15.27 6.33
CA LYS A 80 7.78 15.00 7.19
C LYS A 80 8.57 13.77 6.74
N ILE A 81 8.06 13.00 5.80
CA ILE A 81 8.73 11.82 5.27
C ILE A 81 9.53 12.22 4.02
N LYS A 82 10.79 11.79 3.95
CA LYS A 82 11.60 12.03 2.77
C LYS A 82 11.14 11.15 1.60
N ASN A 83 10.88 11.78 0.46
CA ASN A 83 10.54 11.10 -0.78
C ASN A 83 11.83 10.66 -1.52
N GLU A 84 12.48 9.62 -1.00
CA GLU A 84 13.71 9.04 -1.58
C GLU A 84 13.43 7.81 -2.46
N HIS A 85 12.24 7.21 -2.30
CA HIS A 85 11.81 6.01 -3.01
C HIS A 85 10.39 6.18 -3.56
N SER A 86 10.00 5.33 -4.50
CA SER A 86 8.64 5.37 -5.08
C SER A 86 7.54 5.04 -4.06
N LEU A 87 7.87 4.22 -3.06
CA LEU A 87 7.01 3.90 -1.92
C LEU A 87 7.15 4.97 -0.83
N VAL A 88 6.06 5.16 -0.07
CA VAL A 88 6.04 6.05 1.09
C VAL A 88 6.74 5.43 2.31
N PHE A 89 6.69 4.11 2.45
CA PHE A 89 7.21 3.34 3.59
C PHE A 89 8.17 2.22 3.16
#